data_AF-A0A7S0SGD1-F1
#
_entry.id   AF-A0A7S0SGD1-F1
#
_cell.length_a   1.000
_cell.length_b   1.000
_cell.length_c   1.000
_cell.angle_alpha   90.00
_cell.angle_beta   90.00
_cell.angle_gamma   90.00
#
_symmetry.space_group_name_H-M   'P 1'
#
loop_
_entity.id
_entity.type
_entity.pdbx_description
1 polymer ?
#
loop_
_entity_poly.entity_id
_entity_poly.type
_entity_poly.pdbx_seq_one_letter_code
_entity_poly.pdbx_strand_id
1 'polypeptide(L)'
;MSFGVDPLFSQPVSGSENEGATMFNGDLMDIIAQFYNTSQDGGQVKETGSPYAFTHRKLIGMPDGFVAYLDIAASREQAALFLQFLREGLFLDKFTRHVVVQGVTYNPNLKQLANTRVSFEYNEAGYITITSDITNMNVKWYTEHSDDNKDGISDGKLLLGMEITLVIVVLIKIFRRLLEIGRLCKAEKSVSIGLR
;
A
#
# COMPACT_ATOMS: atom_id res chain seq x y z
N MET A 1 22.97 -2.49 -4.55
CA MET A 1 22.33 -1.72 -3.46
C MET A 1 22.13 -2.68 -2.31
N SER A 2 22.94 -2.54 -1.27
CA SER A 2 23.00 -3.49 -0.15
C SER A 2 21.88 -3.23 0.84
N PHE A 3 21.22 -4.31 1.23
CA PHE A 3 20.21 -4.37 2.28
C PHE A 3 20.91 -4.35 3.65
N GLY A 4 20.37 -3.64 4.64
CA GLY A 4 20.51 -4.12 6.02
C GLY A 4 19.46 -5.21 6.18
N VAL A 5 19.77 -6.33 6.82
CA VAL A 5 18.75 -7.32 7.17
C VAL A 5 17.99 -6.72 8.34
N ASP A 6 17.04 -5.84 8.01
CA ASP A 6 15.94 -5.60 8.91
C ASP A 6 15.28 -6.98 9.12
N PRO A 7 15.18 -7.50 10.36
CA PRO A 7 14.57 -8.79 10.67
C PRO A 7 13.18 -8.99 10.02
N LEU A 8 12.54 -7.89 9.63
CA LEU A 8 11.26 -7.84 8.92
C LEU A 8 11.25 -8.44 7.51
N PHE A 9 12.42 -8.71 6.89
CA PHE A 9 12.49 -9.27 5.52
C PHE A 9 13.14 -10.64 5.42
N SER A 10 13.58 -11.26 6.53
CA SER A 10 13.88 -12.69 6.51
C SER A 10 12.56 -13.45 6.53
N GLN A 11 12.15 -13.98 5.38
CA GLN A 11 11.09 -14.97 5.33
C GLN A 11 11.53 -16.18 6.17
N PRO A 12 10.65 -16.75 7.02
CA PRO A 12 10.95 -18.03 7.62
C PRO A 12 11.21 -19.03 6.49
N VAL A 13 12.35 -19.72 6.55
CA VAL A 13 12.72 -20.69 5.52
C VAL A 13 11.64 -21.77 5.50
N SER A 14 10.93 -21.88 4.38
CA SER A 14 9.88 -22.88 4.20
C SER A 14 10.49 -24.27 4.37
N GLY A 15 10.22 -24.93 5.51
CA GLY A 15 10.72 -26.27 5.83
C GLY A 15 11.37 -26.42 7.22
N SER A 16 11.59 -25.35 7.99
CA SER A 16 12.13 -25.43 9.35
C SER A 16 11.01 -25.36 10.40
N GLU A 17 10.51 -26.51 10.84
CA GLU A 17 9.45 -26.62 11.87
C GLU A 17 9.85 -26.09 13.26
N ASN A 18 11.10 -25.63 13.45
CA ASN A 18 11.63 -25.21 14.76
C ASN A 18 12.17 -23.77 14.83
N GLU A 19 12.02 -22.93 13.80
CA GLU A 19 12.56 -21.56 13.78
C GLU A 19 11.49 -20.46 13.92
N GLY A 20 10.44 -20.72 14.71
CA GLY A 20 9.36 -19.77 14.95
C GLY A 20 9.69 -18.64 15.95
N ALA A 21 10.93 -18.56 16.46
CA ALA A 21 11.24 -17.75 17.64
C ALA A 21 12.20 -16.58 17.42
N THR A 22 12.90 -16.50 16.28
CA THR A 22 13.92 -15.48 16.05
C THR A 22 13.53 -14.60 14.88
N MET A 23 13.23 -13.33 15.17
CA MET A 23 13.08 -12.32 14.13
C MET A 23 14.39 -12.07 13.37
N PHE A 24 15.52 -12.39 14.00
CA PHE A 24 16.85 -12.20 13.44
C PHE A 24 17.29 -13.45 12.66
N ASN A 25 18.03 -13.25 11.57
CA ASN A 25 18.70 -14.33 10.86
C ASN A 25 19.69 -15.04 11.81
N GLY A 26 19.45 -16.32 12.10
CA GLY A 26 20.26 -17.14 13.01
C GLY A 26 21.72 -17.23 12.57
N ASP A 27 21.99 -17.21 11.27
CA ASP A 27 23.34 -17.28 10.70
C ASP A 27 24.18 -16.02 10.96
N LEU A 28 23.52 -14.90 11.29
CA LEU A 28 24.16 -13.61 11.56
C LEU A 28 24.39 -13.35 13.05
N MET A 29 23.90 -14.22 13.95
CA MET A 29 24.00 -14.03 15.41
C MET A 29 25.43 -13.90 15.92
N ASP A 30 26.39 -14.55 15.26
CA ASP A 30 27.81 -14.50 15.66
C ASP A 30 28.56 -13.25 15.18
N ILE A 31 27.97 -12.45 14.26
CA ILE A 31 28.64 -11.29 13.64
C ILE A 31 27.72 -10.06 13.65
N ILE A 32 27.75 -9.33 14.77
CA ILE A 32 26.96 -8.11 15.03
C ILE A 32 27.02 -7.08 13.88
N ALA A 33 28.18 -6.96 13.22
CA ALA A 33 28.40 -5.99 12.14
C ALA A 33 27.66 -6.32 10.84
N GLN A 34 27.25 -7.58 10.63
CA GLN A 34 26.60 -8.01 9.39
C GLN A 34 25.06 -7.91 9.43
N PHE A 35 24.45 -7.77 10.63
CA PHE A 35 23.01 -7.47 10.74
C PHE A 35 22.61 -6.22 9.95
N TYR A 36 23.53 -5.25 9.86
CA TYR A 36 23.32 -3.97 9.19
C TYR A 36 24.00 -3.88 7.81
N ASN A 37 24.61 -4.96 7.31
CA ASN A 37 25.45 -4.94 6.10
C ASN A 37 25.33 -6.23 5.27
N THR A 38 24.64 -6.20 4.12
CA THR A 38 24.54 -7.37 3.21
C THR A 38 25.34 -7.22 1.91
N SER A 39 26.19 -6.20 1.76
CA SER A 39 27.11 -6.15 0.61
C SER A 39 28.28 -7.06 0.92
N GLN A 40 28.49 -8.09 0.12
CA GLN A 40 29.67 -8.95 0.17
C GLN A 40 31.00 -8.18 0.10
N ASP A 41 31.00 -6.92 -0.34
CA ASP A 41 32.16 -6.00 -0.37
C ASP A 41 31.95 -4.69 0.41
N GLY A 42 30.93 -4.60 1.27
CA GLY A 42 30.56 -3.37 1.97
C GLY A 42 31.33 -3.14 3.26
N GLY A 43 32.64 -3.30 3.27
CA GLY A 43 33.44 -2.92 4.42
C GLY A 43 33.39 -1.41 4.61
N GLN A 44 32.48 -0.88 5.43
CA GLN A 44 32.57 0.45 6.06
C GLN A 44 31.36 0.70 6.99
N VAL A 45 31.62 0.64 8.30
CA VAL A 45 30.98 1.58 9.25
C VAL A 45 31.12 3.01 8.71
N LYS A 46 30.26 3.96 9.11
CA LYS A 46 30.52 5.38 8.83
C LYS A 46 31.96 5.72 9.23
N GLU A 47 32.59 6.74 8.64
CA GLU A 47 33.95 7.19 9.03
C GLU A 47 34.10 7.43 10.55
N THR A 48 32.98 7.61 11.26
CA THR A 48 32.87 7.74 12.72
C THR A 48 32.87 6.42 13.50
N GLY A 49 33.02 5.26 12.86
CA GLY A 49 33.00 3.94 13.50
C GLY A 49 31.62 3.46 13.96
N SER A 50 30.55 4.18 13.62
CA SER A 50 29.18 3.84 14.01
C SER A 50 28.50 3.01 12.93
N PRO A 51 27.74 1.94 13.29
CA PRO A 51 26.93 1.17 12.35
C PRO A 51 25.97 2.08 11.56
N TYR A 52 25.57 1.65 10.36
CA TYR A 52 24.50 2.32 9.62
C TYR A 52 23.21 2.22 10.45
N ALA A 53 22.82 3.35 11.06
CA ALA A 53 21.52 3.49 11.71
C ALA A 53 20.39 3.31 10.69
N PHE A 54 19.17 3.03 11.17
CA PHE A 54 17.97 2.97 10.33
C PHE A 54 17.89 4.21 9.43
N THR A 55 17.91 4.01 8.12
CA THR A 55 17.71 5.07 7.14
C THR A 55 16.27 5.00 6.63
N HIS A 56 15.56 6.12 6.61
CA HIS A 56 14.21 6.20 6.06
C HIS A 56 14.19 5.77 4.59
N ARG A 57 13.16 5.03 4.18
CA ARG A 57 12.96 4.62 2.77
C ARG A 57 11.74 5.33 2.21
N LYS A 58 11.93 5.99 1.07
CA LYS A 58 10.84 6.60 0.33
C LYS A 58 10.03 5.51 -0.38
N LEU A 59 8.77 5.36 0.01
CA LEU A 59 7.80 4.55 -0.72
C LEU A 59 6.97 5.44 -1.64
N ILE A 60 6.78 5.01 -2.87
CA ILE A 60 5.95 5.73 -3.84
C ILE A 60 4.52 5.78 -3.30
N GLY A 61 3.96 6.98 -3.11
CA GLY A 61 2.61 7.18 -2.60
C GLY A 61 2.49 7.23 -1.07
N MET A 62 3.60 7.14 -0.32
CA MET A 62 3.62 7.37 1.13
C MET A 62 4.57 8.52 1.49
N PRO A 63 4.35 9.21 2.63
CA PRO A 63 5.31 10.17 3.16
C PRO A 63 6.67 9.53 3.43
N ASP A 64 7.73 10.31 3.32
CA ASP A 64 9.08 9.85 3.67
C ASP A 64 9.14 9.50 5.17
N GLY A 65 9.58 8.28 5.49
CA GLY A 65 9.60 7.80 6.88
C GLY A 65 10.19 6.41 7.06
N PHE A 66 10.10 5.92 8.29
CA PHE A 66 10.42 4.54 8.63
C PHE A 66 9.23 3.63 8.33
N VAL A 67 9.50 2.49 7.72
CA VAL A 67 8.49 1.51 7.33
C VAL A 67 8.72 0.27 8.15
N ALA A 68 7.68 -0.22 8.80
CA ALA A 68 7.67 -1.52 9.44
C ALA A 68 6.53 -2.35 8.87
N TYR A 69 6.81 -3.62 8.58
CA TYR A 69 5.84 -4.56 8.04
C TYR A 69 5.56 -5.64 9.07
N LEU A 70 4.29 -5.96 9.26
CA LEU A 70 3.86 -7.09 10.07
C LEU A 70 3.07 -8.04 9.16
N ASP A 71 3.48 -9.30 9.13
CA ASP A 71 2.71 -10.32 8.44
C ASP A 71 1.37 -10.55 9.19
N ILE A 72 0.28 -10.63 8.43
CA ILE A 72 -1.07 -10.89 8.96
C ILE A 72 -1.15 -12.32 9.50
N ALA A 73 -0.30 -13.23 9.00
CA ALA A 73 -0.18 -14.60 9.49
C ALA A 73 0.72 -14.73 10.74
N ALA A 74 1.24 -13.61 11.29
CA ALA A 74 2.13 -13.63 12.44
C ALA A 74 1.43 -14.23 13.67
N SER A 75 2.15 -15.11 14.39
CA SER A 75 1.67 -15.64 15.66
C SER A 75 1.66 -14.53 16.73
N ARG A 76 0.98 -14.79 17.86
CA ARG A 76 0.94 -13.84 18.99
C ARG A 76 2.33 -13.51 19.52
N GLU A 77 3.21 -14.51 19.55
CA GLU A 77 4.59 -14.40 19.99
C GLU A 77 5.39 -13.50 19.03
N GLN A 78 5.21 -13.68 17.72
CA GLN A 78 5.86 -12.85 16.70
C GLN A 78 5.37 -11.40 16.75
N ALA A 79 4.07 -11.16 17.00
CA ALA A 79 3.53 -9.82 17.19
C ALA A 79 4.10 -9.13 18.45
N ALA A 80 4.30 -9.88 19.54
CA ALA A 80 4.89 -9.35 20.76
C ALA A 80 6.37 -8.98 20.57
N LEU A 81 7.13 -9.84 19.90
CA LEU A 81 8.50 -9.54 19.54
C LEU A 81 8.54 -8.31 18.61
N PHE A 82 7.62 -8.20 17.63
CA PHE A 82 7.56 -7.06 16.71
C PHE A 82 7.33 -5.74 17.43
N LEU A 83 6.44 -5.72 18.43
CA LEU A 83 6.24 -4.54 19.29
C LEU A 83 7.50 -4.20 20.09
N GLN A 84 8.22 -5.21 20.58
CA GLN A 84 9.49 -4.99 21.26
C GLN A 84 10.54 -4.39 20.31
N PHE A 85 10.64 -4.89 19.08
CA PHE A 85 11.50 -4.35 18.05
C PHE A 85 11.19 -2.89 17.73
N LEU A 86 9.91 -2.52 17.54
CA LEU A 86 9.52 -1.13 17.30
C LEU A 86 9.90 -0.20 18.46
N ARG A 87 9.78 -0.69 19.70
CA ARG A 87 10.12 0.05 20.91
C ARG A 87 11.62 0.23 21.07
N GLU A 88 12.41 -0.83 20.87
CA GLU A 88 13.87 -0.79 20.99
C GLU A 88 14.53 -0.05 19.82
N GLY A 89 13.95 -0.14 18.63
CA GLY A 89 14.41 0.58 17.43
C GLY A 89 14.05 2.06 17.41
N LEU A 90 13.39 2.59 18.46
CA LEU A 90 12.96 3.99 18.56
C LEU A 90 12.16 4.46 17.33
N PHE A 91 11.32 3.58 16.75
CA PHE A 91 10.46 3.94 15.61
C PHE A 91 9.44 5.03 15.98
N LEU A 92 9.06 5.08 17.25
CA LEU A 92 8.20 6.09 17.84
C LEU A 92 8.99 6.82 18.93
N ASP A 93 9.31 8.09 18.71
CA ASP A 93 9.99 8.97 19.66
C ASP A 93 9.22 10.28 19.80
N LYS A 94 9.61 11.15 20.74
CA LYS A 94 9.04 12.48 20.99
C LYS A 94 9.05 13.41 19.76
N PHE A 95 9.85 13.10 18.75
CA PHE A 95 9.92 13.85 17.49
C PHE A 95 9.03 13.26 16.38
N THR A 96 8.33 12.16 16.63
CA THR A 96 7.41 11.57 15.67
C THR A 96 6.21 12.49 15.48
N ARG A 97 6.08 13.06 14.28
CA ARG A 97 4.94 13.93 13.92
C ARG A 97 3.76 13.16 13.34
N HIS A 98 4.03 12.05 12.66
CA HIS A 98 3.01 11.35 11.89
C HIS A 98 3.27 9.84 11.85
N VAL A 99 2.23 9.04 12.07
CA VAL A 99 2.26 7.58 12.00
C VAL A 99 1.09 7.12 11.15
N VAL A 100 1.35 6.28 10.15
CA VAL A 100 0.31 5.64 9.34
C VAL A 100 0.34 4.14 9.59
N VAL A 101 -0.81 3.60 9.96
CA VAL A 101 -1.05 2.17 10.03
C VAL A 101 -1.99 1.81 8.90
N GLN A 102 -1.59 0.87 8.06
CA GLN A 102 -2.42 0.38 6.96
C GLN A 102 -2.55 -1.14 7.08
N GLY A 103 -3.79 -1.61 7.09
CA GLY A 103 -4.13 -3.03 7.11
C GLY A 103 -5.07 -3.36 5.97
N VAL A 104 -4.76 -4.43 5.24
CA VAL A 104 -5.63 -4.96 4.19
C VAL A 104 -6.21 -6.28 4.68
N THR A 105 -7.53 -6.37 4.73
CA THR A 105 -8.24 -7.58 5.11
C THR A 105 -9.10 -8.07 3.95
N TYR A 106 -9.23 -9.39 3.84
CA TYR A 106 -10.05 -10.05 2.82
C TYR A 106 -11.17 -10.84 3.48
N ASN A 107 -12.41 -10.59 3.05
CA ASN A 107 -13.55 -11.41 3.42
C ASN A 107 -13.92 -12.35 2.26
N PRO A 108 -13.68 -13.67 2.39
CA PRO A 108 -13.95 -14.63 1.32
C PRO A 108 -15.43 -14.82 1.03
N ASN A 109 -16.30 -14.68 2.03
CA ASN A 109 -17.75 -14.86 1.86
C ASN A 109 -18.35 -13.72 1.03
N LEU A 110 -17.89 -12.49 1.27
CA LEU A 110 -18.36 -11.31 0.55
C LEU A 110 -17.53 -10.99 -0.69
N LYS A 111 -16.37 -11.64 -0.88
CA LYS A 111 -15.39 -11.34 -1.94
C LYS A 111 -15.01 -9.87 -1.97
N GLN A 112 -14.84 -9.30 -0.77
CA GLN A 112 -14.53 -7.90 -0.56
C GLN A 112 -13.16 -7.78 0.09
N LEU A 113 -12.35 -6.87 -0.46
CA LEU A 113 -11.15 -6.39 0.17
C LEU A 113 -11.48 -5.10 0.91
N ALA A 114 -11.11 -5.04 2.19
CA ALA A 114 -11.20 -3.83 2.99
C ALA A 114 -9.78 -3.34 3.26
N ASN A 115 -9.48 -2.12 2.82
CA ASN A 115 -8.26 -1.43 3.15
C ASN A 115 -8.55 -0.41 4.24
N THR A 116 -8.01 -0.65 5.44
CA THR A 116 -8.15 0.23 6.59
C THR A 116 -6.86 1.00 6.76
N ARG A 117 -6.94 2.33 6.68
CA ARG A 117 -5.84 3.24 6.93
C ARG A 117 -6.16 4.10 8.15
N VAL A 118 -5.29 4.08 9.14
CA VAL A 118 -5.39 4.92 10.32
C VAL A 118 -4.14 5.81 10.35
N SER A 119 -4.36 7.12 10.36
CA SER A 119 -3.29 8.12 10.45
C SER A 119 -3.38 8.80 11.81
N PHE A 120 -2.25 8.83 12.51
CA PHE A 120 -2.07 9.53 13.78
C PHE A 120 -1.15 10.72 13.52
N GLU A 121 -1.63 11.91 13.81
CA GLU A 121 -0.86 13.15 13.71
C GLU A 121 -0.64 13.71 15.12
N TYR A 122 0.62 13.81 15.51
CA TYR A 122 1.05 14.34 16.79
C TYR A 122 1.32 15.83 16.64
N ASN A 123 0.49 16.65 17.29
CA ASN A 123 0.65 18.09 17.24
C ASN A 123 1.61 18.58 18.34
N GLU A 124 2.24 19.73 18.12
CA GLU A 124 3.22 20.32 19.06
C GLU A 124 2.58 20.69 20.41
N ALA A 125 1.26 20.89 20.42
CA ALA A 125 0.47 21.15 21.63
C ALA A 125 0.13 19.87 22.45
N GLY A 126 0.63 18.70 22.05
CA GLY A 126 0.51 17.45 22.82
C GLY A 126 -0.81 16.70 22.68
N TYR A 127 -1.69 17.12 21.77
CA TYR A 127 -2.86 16.33 21.38
C TYR A 127 -2.59 15.52 20.11
N ILE A 128 -3.30 14.40 19.97
CA ILE A 128 -3.17 13.47 18.87
C ILE A 128 -4.44 13.54 18.04
N THR A 129 -4.30 13.89 16.75
CA THR A 129 -5.40 13.81 15.79
C THR A 129 -5.39 12.43 15.16
N ILE A 130 -6.56 11.78 15.15
CA ILE A 130 -6.73 10.44 14.58
C ILE A 130 -7.67 10.54 13.40
N THR A 131 -7.23 10.08 12.24
CA THR A 131 -8.05 9.98 11.03
C THR A 131 -8.09 8.53 10.58
N SER A 132 -9.29 7.99 10.42
CA SER A 132 -9.51 6.63 9.94
C SER A 132 -10.23 6.65 8.60
N ASP A 133 -9.60 6.08 7.59
CA ASP A 133 -10.17 5.88 6.27
C ASP A 133 -10.31 4.39 6.01
N ILE A 134 -11.53 3.95 5.70
CA ILE A 134 -11.81 2.57 5.34
C ILE A 134 -12.30 2.58 3.90
N THR A 135 -11.50 2.01 2.99
CA THR A 135 -11.87 1.85 1.59
C THR A 135 -12.17 0.39 1.30
N ASN A 136 -13.42 0.12 0.93
CA ASN A 136 -13.86 -1.21 0.53
C ASN A 136 -13.81 -1.32 -0.99
N MET A 137 -13.24 -2.41 -1.48
CA MET A 137 -13.22 -2.77 -2.89
C MET A 137 -13.91 -4.11 -3.07
N ASN A 138 -14.96 -4.11 -3.89
CA ASN A 138 -15.58 -5.36 -4.30
C ASN A 138 -14.67 -6.03 -5.34
N VAL A 139 -14.29 -7.28 -5.09
CA VAL A 139 -13.41 -8.07 -5.97
C VAL A 139 -14.19 -9.18 -6.66
N LYS A 140 -15.53 -9.08 -6.70
CA LYS A 140 -16.39 -10.05 -7.39
C LYS A 140 -15.91 -10.21 -8.84
N TRP A 141 -15.47 -11.41 -9.18
CA TRP A 141 -15.07 -11.73 -10.55
C TRP A 141 -16.31 -11.88 -11.42
N TYR A 142 -16.25 -11.34 -12.65
CA TYR A 142 -17.32 -11.47 -13.65
C TYR A 142 -17.59 -12.92 -14.08
N THR A 143 -16.70 -13.85 -13.74
CA THR A 143 -16.73 -15.25 -14.16
C THR A 143 -17.55 -16.15 -13.25
N GLU A 144 -17.92 -15.68 -12.06
CA GLU A 144 -18.63 -16.50 -11.11
C GLU A 144 -20.15 -16.43 -11.33
N HIS A 145 -20.76 -17.60 -11.48
CA HIS A 145 -22.21 -17.70 -11.62
C HIS A 145 -22.86 -17.45 -10.25
N SER A 146 -23.18 -16.19 -10.00
CA SER A 146 -24.05 -15.74 -8.91
C SER A 146 -25.35 -15.25 -9.53
N ASP A 147 -26.44 -15.76 -8.99
CA ASP A 147 -27.84 -15.48 -9.32
C ASP A 147 -28.53 -15.23 -7.98
N ASP A 148 -28.23 -14.07 -7.39
CA ASP A 148 -28.66 -13.75 -6.03
C ASP A 148 -30.18 -13.47 -5.99
N ASN A 149 -30.78 -13.12 -7.13
CA ASN A 149 -32.20 -12.80 -7.30
C ASN A 149 -33.04 -13.97 -7.87
N LYS A 150 -32.41 -15.10 -8.23
CA LYS A 150 -33.03 -16.32 -8.79
C LYS A 150 -33.78 -16.09 -10.10
N ASP A 151 -33.32 -15.16 -10.91
CA ASP A 151 -33.92 -14.87 -12.21
C ASP A 151 -33.39 -15.77 -13.35
N GLY A 152 -32.44 -16.66 -13.04
CA GLY A 152 -31.81 -17.57 -13.98
C GLY A 152 -30.74 -16.91 -14.86
N ILE A 153 -30.45 -15.63 -14.63
CA ILE A 153 -29.40 -14.88 -15.29
C ILE A 153 -28.27 -14.64 -14.28
N SER A 154 -27.04 -14.68 -14.77
CA SER A 154 -25.90 -14.40 -13.92
C SER A 154 -25.74 -12.89 -13.70
N ASP A 155 -25.77 -12.45 -12.44
CA ASP A 155 -25.54 -11.05 -12.03
C ASP A 155 -24.21 -10.51 -12.58
N GLY A 156 -23.15 -11.34 -12.59
CA GLY A 156 -21.85 -10.96 -13.13
C GLY A 156 -21.88 -10.63 -14.63
N LYS A 157 -22.67 -11.37 -15.42
CA LYS A 157 -22.82 -11.11 -16.86
C LYS A 157 -23.67 -9.87 -17.13
N LEU A 158 -24.71 -9.65 -16.34
CA LEU A 158 -25.54 -8.44 -16.42
C LEU A 158 -24.74 -7.19 -16.08
N LEU A 159 -23.95 -7.24 -15.00
CA LEU A 159 -23.08 -6.13 -14.60
C LEU A 159 -22.11 -5.76 -15.75
N LEU A 160 -21.44 -6.76 -16.33
CA LEU A 160 -20.54 -6.55 -17.47
C LEU A 160 -21.26 -5.93 -18.67
N GLY A 161 -22.46 -6.42 -19.01
CA GLY A 161 -23.26 -5.85 -20.09
C GLY A 161 -23.66 -4.39 -19.84
N MET A 162 -24.03 -4.07 -18.60
CA MET A 162 -24.38 -2.71 -18.18
C MET A 162 -23.17 -1.77 -18.19
N GLU A 163 -22.00 -2.24 -17.76
CA GLU A 163 -20.75 -1.48 -17.80
C GLU A 163 -20.35 -1.15 -19.25
N ILE A 164 -20.40 -2.12 -20.16
CA ILE A 164 -20.14 -1.89 -21.59
C ILE A 164 -21.12 -0.85 -22.15
N THR A 165 -22.40 -1.00 -21.83
CA THR A 165 -23.44 -0.06 -22.28
C THR A 165 -23.18 1.35 -21.75
N LEU A 166 -22.80 1.48 -20.48
CA LEU A 166 -22.44 2.76 -19.86
C LEU A 166 -21.25 3.40 -20.57
N VAL A 167 -20.18 2.64 -20.84
CA VAL A 167 -18.99 3.13 -21.55
C VAL A 167 -19.37 3.64 -22.94
N ILE A 168 -20.19 2.90 -23.69
CA ILE A 168 -20.65 3.31 -25.03
C ILE A 168 -21.45 4.62 -24.94
N VAL A 169 -22.36 4.76 -23.98
CA VAL A 169 -23.15 5.98 -23.80
C VAL A 169 -22.25 7.17 -23.47
N VAL A 170 -21.27 6.99 -22.58
CA VAL A 170 -20.29 8.03 -22.23
C VAL A 170 -19.47 8.45 -23.46
N LEU A 171 -19.01 7.50 -24.27
CA LEU A 171 -18.27 7.79 -25.51
C LEU A 171 -19.12 8.58 -26.52
N ILE A 172 -20.38 8.21 -26.72
CA ILE A 172 -21.30 8.94 -27.60
C ILE A 172 -21.51 10.38 -27.09
N LYS A 173 -21.65 10.58 -25.78
CA LYS A 173 -21.81 11.91 -25.17
C LYS A 173 -20.55 12.77 -25.35
N ILE A 174 -19.37 12.21 -25.11
CA ILE A 174 -18.08 12.90 -25.34
C ILE A 174 -17.94 13.28 -26.81
N PHE A 175 -18.22 12.36 -27.74
CA PHE A 175 -18.12 12.62 -29.18
C PHE A 175 -19.07 13.73 -29.64
N ARG A 176 -20.32 13.72 -29.16
CA ARG A 176 -21.27 14.80 -29.45
C ARG A 176 -20.79 16.15 -28.93
N ARG A 177 -20.23 16.21 -27.72
CA ARG A 177 -19.64 17.44 -27.16
C ARG A 177 -18.45 17.93 -27.96
N LEU A 178 -17.56 17.03 -28.41
CA LEU A 178 -16.44 17.40 -29.28
C LEU A 178 -16.90 17.96 -30.63
N LEU A 179 -17.92 17.36 -31.25
CA LEU A 179 -18.48 17.88 -32.51
C LEU A 179 -19.14 19.25 -32.31
N GLU A 180 -19.83 19.47 -31.20
CA GLU A 180 -20.44 20.75 -30.85
C GLU A 180 -19.38 21.85 -30.70
N ILE A 181 -18.31 21.57 -29.94
CA ILE A 181 -17.17 22.48 -29.80
C ILE A 181 -16.52 22.75 -31.16
N GLY A 182 -16.31 21.71 -31.97
CA GLY A 182 -15.74 21.86 -33.32
C GLY A 182 -16.60 22.73 -34.24
N ARG A 183 -17.93 22.62 -34.15
CA ARG A 183 -18.86 23.48 -34.91
C ARG A 183 -18.79 24.93 -34.44
N LEU A 184 -18.72 25.18 -33.13
CA LEU A 184 -18.60 26.53 -32.58
C LEU A 184 -17.29 27.19 -33.03
N CYS A 185 -16.15 26.50 -32.94
CA CYS A 185 -14.86 27.01 -33.42
C CYS A 185 -14.89 27.32 -34.93
N LYS A 186 -15.57 26.51 -35.74
CA LYS A 186 -15.70 26.75 -37.18
C LYS A 186 -16.63 27.94 -37.46
N ALA A 187 -17.70 28.10 -36.70
CA ALA A 187 -18.61 29.24 -36.81
C ALA A 187 -17.89 30.56 -36.46
N GLU A 188 -17.13 30.61 -35.37
CA GLU A 188 -16.34 31.80 -35.00
C GLU A 188 -15.28 32.15 -36.04
N LYS A 189 -14.55 31.15 -36.57
CA LYS A 189 -13.63 31.38 -37.70
C LYS A 189 -14.36 31.95 -38.92
N SER A 190 -15.54 31.44 -39.25
CA SER A 190 -16.32 31.92 -40.40
C SER A 190 -16.81 33.36 -40.21
N VAL A 191 -17.21 33.75 -38.99
CA VAL A 191 -17.62 35.14 -38.69
C VAL A 191 -16.42 36.10 -38.75
N SER A 192 -15.24 35.68 -38.26
CA SER A 192 -14.03 36.50 -38.32
C SER A 192 -13.52 36.78 -39.75
N ILE A 193 -13.84 35.89 -40.71
CA ILE A 193 -13.48 36.05 -42.12
C ILE A 193 -14.49 36.93 -42.86
N GLY A 194 -15.77 36.94 -42.46
CA GLY A 194 -16.81 37.77 -43.09
C GLY A 194 -16.84 39.24 -42.65
N LEU A 195 -16.04 39.61 -41.65
CA LEU A 195 -15.93 40.98 -41.10
C LEU A 195 -14.71 41.75 -41.63
N ARG A 196 -14.08 41.25 -42.70
CA ARG A 196 -12.86 41.80 -43.30
C ARG A 196 -13.09 42.33 -44.70
#